data_AF-A0A7S3HNH8-F1
#
_entry.id   AF-A0A7S3HNH8-F1
#
_cell.length_a   1.000
_cell.length_b   1.000
_cell.length_c   1.000
_cell.angle_alpha   90.00
_cell.angle_beta   90.00
_cell.angle_gamma   90.00
#
_symmetry.space_group_name_H-M   'P 1'
#
loop_
_entity.id
_entity.type
_entity.pdbx_description
1 polymer ?
#
loop_
_entity_poly.entity_id
_entity_poly.type
_entity_poly.pdbx_seq_one_letter_code
_entity_poly.pdbx_strand_id
1 'polypeptide(L)'
;KMVQEICADIKKLDYAKNHLQTSITSLNRLQMLISAVGQLEMLTADRSYREVANLLDAVKQFFTHFDRYVHIPVIQNIEERVKTIRLTLTDQISEIFQKLAHAADTVADAELVLDDLGLPGGLRALTDSCLVVDSLGVVARRQLLEEFVQTQLVAYDGLFGPNQA
;
A
#
# COMPACT_ATOMS: atom_id res chain seq x y z
N LYS A 1 8.46 -47.73 34.70
CA LYS A 1 7.33 -46.80 34.96
C LYS A 1 7.83 -45.39 35.27
N MET A 2 8.67 -45.18 36.29
CA MET A 2 9.25 -43.86 36.64
C MET A 2 9.91 -43.09 35.46
N VAL A 3 10.74 -43.74 34.65
CA VAL A 3 11.42 -43.07 33.51
C VAL A 3 10.44 -42.58 32.44
N GLN A 4 9.35 -43.32 32.20
CA GLN A 4 8.34 -42.94 31.21
C GLN A 4 7.52 -41.72 31.66
N GLU A 5 7.24 -41.61 32.95
CA GLU A 5 6.56 -40.45 33.56
C GLU A 5 7.44 -39.21 33.47
N ILE A 6 8.73 -39.32 33.80
CA ILE A 6 9.70 -38.22 33.66
C ILE A 6 9.80 -37.75 32.21
N CYS A 7 9.90 -38.67 31.25
CA CYS A 7 9.93 -38.31 29.83
C CYS A 7 8.63 -37.66 29.35
N ALA A 8 7.47 -38.08 29.89
CA ALA A 8 6.19 -37.46 29.58
C ALA A 8 6.10 -36.02 30.12
N ASP A 9 6.62 -35.78 31.32
CA ASP A 9 6.63 -34.44 31.91
C ASP A 9 7.63 -33.49 31.23
N ILE A 10 8.80 -34.00 30.81
CA ILE A 10 9.74 -33.23 29.97
C ILE A 10 9.06 -32.81 28.65
N LYS A 11 8.34 -33.72 27.98
CA LYS A 11 7.59 -33.38 26.77
C LYS A 11 6.52 -32.31 27.01
N LYS A 12 5.77 -32.40 28.11
CA LYS A 12 4.78 -31.37 28.46
C LYS A 12 5.44 -30.01 28.66
N LEU A 13 6.59 -29.97 29.32
CA LEU A 13 7.35 -28.75 29.52
C LEU A 13 7.86 -28.16 28.20
N ASP A 14 8.34 -29.00 27.27
CA ASP A 14 8.75 -28.58 25.93
C ASP A 14 7.58 -28.02 25.12
N TYR A 15 6.40 -28.64 25.18
CA TYR A 15 5.20 -28.09 24.55
C TYR A 15 4.82 -26.74 25.14
N ALA A 16 4.83 -26.61 26.48
CA ALA A 16 4.54 -25.34 27.15
C ALA A 16 5.54 -24.26 26.73
N LYS A 17 6.84 -24.58 26.69
CA LYS A 17 7.90 -23.68 26.22
C LYS A 17 7.67 -23.25 24.78
N ASN A 18 7.40 -24.18 23.87
CA ASN A 18 7.16 -23.89 22.46
C ASN A 18 5.91 -23.02 22.27
N HIS A 19 4.82 -23.29 23.00
CA HIS A 19 3.61 -22.48 22.96
C HIS A 19 3.87 -21.06 23.47
N LEU A 20 4.59 -20.89 24.59
CA LEU A 20 4.96 -19.57 25.10
C LEU A 20 5.84 -18.82 24.11
N GLN A 21 6.86 -19.46 23.54
CA GLN A 21 7.74 -18.84 22.55
C GLN A 21 6.97 -18.42 21.29
N THR A 22 6.02 -19.25 20.84
CA THR A 22 5.15 -18.92 19.71
C THR A 22 4.27 -17.71 20.04
N SER A 23 3.62 -17.69 21.21
CA SER A 23 2.78 -16.58 21.66
C SER A 23 3.55 -15.27 21.78
N ILE A 24 4.76 -15.30 22.37
CA ILE A 24 5.63 -14.11 22.46
C ILE A 24 6.01 -13.60 21.08
N THR A 25 6.39 -14.50 20.16
CA THR A 25 6.74 -14.12 18.79
C THR A 25 5.57 -13.50 18.04
N SER A 26 4.38 -14.10 18.15
CA SER A 26 3.15 -13.58 17.52
C SER A 26 2.77 -12.21 18.08
N LEU A 27 2.87 -12.01 19.40
CA LEU A 27 2.58 -10.72 20.02
C LEU A 27 3.57 -9.63 19.59
N ASN A 28 4.86 -9.95 19.52
CA ASN A 28 5.87 -9.02 19.02
C ASN A 28 5.62 -8.63 17.55
N ARG A 29 5.24 -9.59 16.70
CA ARG A 29 4.85 -9.31 15.31
C ARG A 29 3.61 -8.44 15.21
N LEU A 30 2.64 -8.64 16.11
CA LEU A 30 1.45 -7.79 16.15
C LEU A 30 1.80 -6.36 16.54
N GLN A 31 2.68 -6.18 17.54
CA GLN A 31 3.18 -4.87 17.91
C GLN A 31 3.91 -4.19 16.74
N MET A 32 4.77 -4.92 16.02
CA MET A 32 5.44 -4.41 14.83
C MET A 32 4.44 -3.99 13.74
N LEU A 33 3.39 -4.78 13.50
CA LEU A 33 2.34 -4.45 12.54
C LEU A 33 1.60 -3.16 12.94
N ILE A 34 1.19 -3.02 14.21
CA ILE A 34 0.52 -1.82 14.70
C ILE A 34 1.39 -0.58 14.52
N SER A 35 2.67 -0.68 14.88
CA SER A 35 3.63 0.41 14.70
C SER A 35 3.85 0.75 13.23
N ALA A 36 3.95 -0.27 12.35
CA ALA A 36 4.11 -0.08 10.91
C ALA A 36 2.90 0.61 10.28
N VAL A 37 1.67 0.25 10.67
CA VAL A 37 0.47 0.93 10.17
C VAL A 37 0.41 2.38 10.64
N GLY A 38 0.79 2.67 11.90
CA GLY A 38 0.89 4.05 12.39
C GLY A 38 1.94 4.87 11.64
N GLN A 39 3.11 4.28 11.32
CA GLN A 39 4.12 4.93 10.48
C GLN A 39 3.61 5.17 9.05
N LEU A 40 2.86 4.21 8.49
CA LEU A 40 2.30 4.32 7.15
C LEU A 40 1.31 5.49 7.06
N GLU A 41 0.49 5.71 8.08
CA GLU A 41 -0.41 6.88 8.17
C GLU A 41 0.38 8.19 8.15
N MET A 42 1.46 8.29 8.92
CA MET A 42 2.31 9.48 8.95
C MET A 42 3.01 9.73 7.61
N LEU A 43 3.62 8.71 7.01
CA LEU A 43 4.32 8.82 5.73
C LEU A 43 3.38 9.14 4.57
N THR A 44 2.14 8.64 4.62
CA THR A 44 1.09 8.98 3.66
C THR A 44 0.67 10.45 3.77
N ALA A 45 0.62 11.00 4.99
CA ALA A 45 0.34 12.41 5.21
C ALA A 45 1.50 13.31 4.74
N ASP A 46 2.74 12.88 4.93
CA ASP A 46 3.96 13.58 4.51
C ASP A 46 4.28 13.43 3.01
N ARG A 47 3.50 12.61 2.28
CA ARG A 47 3.70 12.31 0.84
C ARG A 47 5.07 11.72 0.52
N SER A 48 5.66 11.00 1.47
CA SER A 48 6.94 10.29 1.31
C SER A 48 6.73 8.94 0.58
N TYR A 49 6.31 9.00 -0.69
CA TYR A 49 5.83 7.85 -1.48
C TYR A 49 6.80 6.66 -1.53
N ARG A 50 8.11 6.91 -1.61
CA ARG A 50 9.11 5.82 -1.62
C ARG A 50 9.08 4.98 -0.34
N GLU A 51 9.02 5.63 0.81
CA GLU A 51 8.98 4.94 2.09
C GLU A 51 7.63 4.25 2.31
N VAL A 52 6.55 4.89 1.86
CA VAL A 52 5.20 4.30 1.82
C VAL A 52 5.20 2.97 1.06
N ALA A 53 5.80 2.92 -0.14
CA ALA A 53 5.84 1.69 -0.95
C ALA A 53 6.53 0.53 -0.20
N ASN A 54 7.72 0.80 0.37
CA ASN A 54 8.49 -0.19 1.13
C ASN A 54 7.71 -0.68 2.35
N LEU A 55 7.09 0.24 3.10
CA LEU A 55 6.35 -0.10 4.30
C LEU A 55 5.03 -0.82 3.99
N LEU A 56 4.36 -0.47 2.90
CA LEU A 56 3.15 -1.14 2.43
C LEU A 56 3.45 -2.62 2.09
N ASP A 57 4.59 -2.90 1.47
CA ASP A 57 5.01 -4.28 1.19
C ASP A 57 5.35 -5.06 2.47
N ALA A 58 6.01 -4.42 3.44
CA ALA A 58 6.24 -5.02 4.76
C ALA A 58 4.92 -5.34 5.48
N VAL A 59 3.95 -4.41 5.44
CA VAL A 59 2.61 -4.60 6.02
C VAL A 59 1.87 -5.77 5.36
N LYS A 60 1.96 -5.95 4.03
CA LYS A 60 1.40 -7.14 3.36
C LYS A 60 2.00 -8.44 3.90
N GLN A 61 3.33 -8.49 4.07
CA GLN A 61 4.01 -9.67 4.60
C GLN A 61 3.60 -9.97 6.05
N PHE A 62 3.28 -8.95 6.84
CA PHE A 62 2.72 -9.17 8.16
C PHE A 62 1.31 -9.76 8.07
N PHE A 63 0.45 -9.25 7.20
CA PHE A 63 -0.91 -9.80 7.06
C PHE A 63 -0.94 -11.27 6.65
N THR A 64 -0.05 -11.73 5.76
CA THR A 64 0.00 -13.16 5.39
C THR A 64 0.32 -14.07 6.58
N HIS A 65 1.08 -13.58 7.57
CA HIS A 65 1.30 -14.29 8.82
C HIS A 65 0.09 -14.26 9.75
N PHE A 66 -0.77 -13.25 9.63
CA PHE A 66 -1.96 -13.05 10.45
C PHE A 66 -3.26 -13.61 9.85
N ASP A 67 -3.21 -14.24 8.66
CA ASP A 67 -4.38 -14.85 7.99
C ASP A 67 -5.18 -15.81 8.91
N ARG A 68 -4.49 -16.55 9.78
CA ARG A 68 -5.14 -17.47 10.74
C ARG A 68 -5.85 -16.76 11.90
N TYR A 69 -5.58 -15.49 12.10
CA TYR A 69 -6.06 -14.67 13.21
C TYR A 69 -7.06 -13.59 12.76
N VAL A 70 -7.54 -13.63 11.50
CA VAL A 70 -8.51 -12.68 10.92
C VAL A 70 -9.82 -12.57 11.69
N HIS A 71 -10.18 -13.58 12.49
CA HIS A 71 -11.36 -13.55 13.36
C HIS A 71 -11.20 -12.66 14.60
N ILE A 72 -9.99 -12.18 14.90
CA ILE A 72 -9.72 -11.33 16.05
C ILE A 72 -10.05 -9.88 15.67
N PRO A 73 -10.91 -9.18 16.44
CA PRO A 73 -11.39 -7.84 16.09
C PRO A 73 -10.28 -6.80 15.97
N VAL A 74 -9.19 -6.94 16.73
CA VAL A 74 -8.02 -6.06 16.64
C VAL A 74 -7.37 -6.14 15.26
N ILE A 75 -7.24 -7.35 14.69
CA ILE A 75 -6.61 -7.54 13.38
C ILE A 75 -7.53 -7.02 12.27
N GLN A 76 -8.84 -7.22 12.40
CA GLN A 76 -9.82 -6.64 11.48
C GLN A 76 -9.76 -5.11 11.46
N ASN A 77 -9.66 -4.48 12.63
CA ASN A 77 -9.52 -3.02 12.71
C ASN A 77 -8.23 -2.52 12.04
N ILE A 78 -7.11 -3.23 12.21
CA ILE A 78 -5.86 -2.90 11.52
C ILE A 78 -6.01 -3.05 10.00
N GLU A 79 -6.69 -4.10 9.54
CA GLU A 79 -6.96 -4.32 8.11
C GLU A 79 -7.83 -3.21 7.52
N GLU A 80 -8.88 -2.78 8.23
CA GLU A 80 -9.72 -1.64 7.84
C GLU A 80 -8.93 -0.35 7.75
N ARG A 81 -8.06 -0.05 8.73
CA ARG A 81 -7.18 1.12 8.67
C ARG A 81 -6.28 1.09 7.44
N VAL A 82 -5.68 -0.07 7.13
CA VAL A 82 -4.84 -0.23 5.94
C VAL A 82 -5.64 -0.08 4.65
N LYS A 83 -6.90 -0.55 4.60
CA LYS A 83 -7.80 -0.31 3.46
C LYS A 83 -8.04 1.19 3.25
N THR A 84 -8.34 1.94 4.33
CA THR A 84 -8.52 3.39 4.26
C THR A 84 -7.27 4.09 3.73
N ILE A 85 -6.08 3.73 4.25
CA ILE A 85 -4.81 4.30 3.78
C ILE A 85 -4.60 4.01 2.28
N ARG A 86 -4.89 2.79 1.82
CA ARG A 86 -4.77 2.43 0.40
C ARG A 86 -5.71 3.24 -0.49
N LEU A 87 -6.93 3.50 -0.05
CA LEU A 87 -7.87 4.36 -0.77
C LEU A 87 -7.32 5.79 -0.85
N THR A 88 -6.90 6.36 0.28
CA THR A 88 -6.30 7.71 0.30
C THR A 88 -5.06 7.81 -0.59
N LEU A 89 -4.19 6.80 -0.61
CA LEU A 89 -3.03 6.77 -1.51
C LEU A 89 -3.46 6.71 -2.98
N THR A 90 -4.48 5.92 -3.30
CA THR A 90 -5.00 5.82 -4.67
C THR A 90 -5.57 7.16 -5.13
N ASP A 91 -6.33 7.85 -4.28
CA ASP A 91 -6.90 9.16 -4.58
C ASP A 91 -5.79 10.21 -4.79
N GLN A 92 -4.80 10.27 -3.89
CA GLN A 92 -3.67 11.19 -4.01
C GLN A 92 -2.88 10.98 -5.30
N ILE A 93 -2.61 9.72 -5.66
CA ILE A 93 -1.85 9.41 -6.88
C ILE A 93 -2.71 9.73 -8.11
N SER A 94 -4.00 9.41 -8.09
CA SER A 94 -4.90 9.75 -9.20
C SER A 94 -4.96 11.26 -9.45
N GLU A 95 -4.97 12.08 -8.39
CA GLU A 95 -4.87 13.55 -8.51
C GLU A 95 -3.56 13.99 -9.18
N ILE A 96 -2.43 13.35 -8.87
CA ILE A 96 -1.12 13.63 -9.50
C ILE A 96 -1.19 13.32 -11.01
N PHE A 97 -1.74 12.17 -11.37
CA PHE A 97 -1.87 11.77 -12.77
C PHE A 97 -2.86 12.63 -13.57
N GLN A 98 -3.94 13.09 -12.95
CA GLN A 98 -4.87 14.04 -13.59
C GLN A 98 -4.20 15.40 -13.85
N LYS A 99 -3.43 15.91 -12.88
CA LYS A 99 -2.66 17.14 -13.08
C LYS A 99 -1.62 16.99 -14.19
N LEU A 100 -0.96 15.83 -14.26
CA LEU A 100 -0.03 15.50 -15.34
C LEU A 100 -0.75 15.45 -16.70
N ALA A 101 -1.92 14.82 -16.77
CA ALA A 101 -2.75 14.73 -17.98
C ALA A 101 -3.11 16.12 -18.53
N HIS A 102 -3.59 17.03 -17.68
CA HIS A 102 -3.95 18.39 -18.08
C HIS A 102 -2.73 19.25 -18.49
N ALA A 103 -1.57 19.01 -17.88
CA ALA A 103 -0.39 19.77 -18.21
C ALA A 103 0.30 19.26 -19.50
N ALA A 104 0.16 17.97 -19.82
CA ALA A 104 0.58 17.42 -21.11
C ALA A 104 -0.20 18.02 -22.30
N ASP A 105 -1.45 18.44 -22.09
CA ASP A 105 -2.26 19.11 -23.12
C ASP A 105 -1.80 20.56 -23.42
N THR A 106 -1.09 21.21 -22.49
CA THR A 106 -0.77 22.64 -22.58
C THR A 106 0.66 22.96 -23.00
N VAL A 107 1.64 22.07 -22.79
CA VAL A 107 3.06 22.35 -23.07
C VAL A 107 3.75 21.13 -23.70
N ALA A 108 4.43 21.33 -24.84
CA ALA A 108 5.16 20.29 -25.58
C ALA A 108 6.40 19.74 -24.84
N ASP A 109 6.87 20.43 -23.79
CA ASP A 109 8.03 20.05 -22.98
C ASP A 109 7.60 19.55 -21.59
N ALA A 110 7.54 18.23 -21.46
CA ALA A 110 7.19 17.54 -20.20
C ALA A 110 8.15 17.86 -19.03
N GLU A 111 9.39 18.29 -19.31
CA GLU A 111 10.41 18.62 -18.30
C GLU A 111 10.12 19.94 -17.57
N LEU A 112 9.58 20.95 -18.26
CA LEU A 112 9.20 22.24 -17.65
C LEU A 112 7.89 22.17 -16.86
N VAL A 113 6.98 21.30 -17.29
CA VAL A 113 5.69 21.04 -16.64
C VAL A 113 5.86 20.45 -15.23
N LEU A 114 6.87 19.59 -15.04
CA LEU A 114 7.08 18.88 -13.77
C LEU A 114 7.63 19.77 -12.64
N ASP A 115 8.27 20.90 -12.98
CA ASP A 115 8.79 21.87 -12.01
C ASP A 115 7.72 22.90 -11.60
N ASP A 116 6.78 23.21 -12.51
CA ASP A 116 5.68 24.20 -12.30
C ASP A 116 4.43 23.60 -11.61
N LEU A 117 4.31 22.28 -11.58
CA LEU A 117 3.17 21.54 -10.98
C LEU A 117 3.07 21.63 -9.45
N GLY A 118 3.99 22.33 -8.77
CA GLY A 118 4.00 22.47 -7.31
C GLY A 118 4.14 21.13 -6.56
N LEU A 119 4.59 20.07 -7.26
CA LEU A 119 4.86 18.75 -6.70
C LEU A 119 6.27 18.76 -6.10
N PRO A 120 6.42 18.63 -4.77
CA PRO A 120 7.74 18.56 -4.16
C PRO A 120 8.48 17.33 -4.68
N GLY A 121 9.43 17.54 -5.61
CA GLY A 121 10.25 16.48 -6.21
C GLY A 121 9.96 16.13 -7.68
N GLY A 122 9.04 16.81 -8.37
CA GLY A 122 8.84 16.68 -9.84
C GLY A 122 8.79 15.24 -10.34
N LEU A 123 9.67 14.89 -11.30
CA LEU A 123 9.78 13.54 -11.88
C LEU A 123 10.07 12.44 -10.84
N ARG A 124 10.80 12.76 -9.77
CA ARG A 124 11.11 11.79 -8.70
C ARG A 124 9.87 11.46 -7.89
N ALA A 125 9.04 12.44 -7.57
CA ALA A 125 7.77 12.22 -6.89
C ALA A 125 6.83 11.37 -7.73
N LEU A 126 6.80 11.57 -9.06
CA LEU A 126 6.06 10.72 -9.98
C LEU A 126 6.58 9.28 -10.00
N THR A 127 7.91 9.12 -10.12
CA THR A 127 8.55 7.80 -10.08
C THR A 127 8.24 7.07 -8.78
N ASP A 128 8.33 7.77 -7.65
CA ASP A 128 8.02 7.22 -6.33
C ASP A 128 6.52 6.90 -6.17
N SER A 129 5.63 7.71 -6.78
CA SER A 129 4.19 7.42 -6.84
C SER A 129 3.90 6.15 -7.63
N CYS A 130 4.60 5.93 -8.75
CA CYS A 130 4.49 4.68 -9.52
C CYS A 130 4.92 3.45 -8.69
N LEU A 131 5.95 3.57 -7.86
CA LEU A 131 6.35 2.51 -6.92
C LEU A 131 5.22 2.20 -5.90
N VAL A 132 4.49 3.22 -5.46
CA VAL A 132 3.32 3.01 -4.60
C VAL A 132 2.20 2.31 -5.35
N VAL A 133 1.94 2.65 -6.61
CA VAL A 133 0.94 1.94 -7.44
C VAL A 133 1.30 0.47 -7.63
N ASP A 134 2.57 0.16 -7.89
CA ASP A 134 3.03 -1.22 -8.02
C ASP A 134 2.88 -2.00 -6.70
N SER A 135 3.11 -1.34 -5.56
CA SER A 135 2.84 -1.92 -4.24
C SER A 135 1.34 -1.90 -3.86
N LEU A 136 0.47 -1.08 -4.44
CA LEU A 136 -0.98 -1.21 -4.27
C LEU A 136 -1.53 -2.44 -5.02
N GLY A 137 -0.90 -2.77 -6.15
CA GLY A 137 -1.14 -3.97 -6.93
C GLY A 137 -1.74 -3.72 -8.30
N VAL A 138 -1.87 -4.80 -9.08
CA VAL A 138 -2.23 -4.74 -10.51
C VAL A 138 -3.64 -4.19 -10.79
N VAL A 139 -4.55 -4.30 -9.83
CA VAL A 139 -5.93 -3.79 -9.96
C VAL A 139 -5.93 -2.27 -9.90
N ALA A 140 -5.29 -1.69 -8.89
CA ALA A 140 -5.15 -0.24 -8.76
C ALA A 140 -4.41 0.36 -9.98
N ARG A 141 -3.34 -0.31 -10.44
CA ARG A 141 -2.64 0.10 -11.65
C ARG A 141 -3.53 0.13 -12.89
N ARG A 142 -4.36 -0.91 -13.09
CA ARG A 142 -5.27 -0.97 -14.25
C ARG A 142 -6.31 0.14 -14.18
N GLN A 143 -6.92 0.34 -13.02
CA GLN A 143 -7.91 1.39 -12.83
C GLN A 143 -7.32 2.77 -13.12
N LEU A 144 -6.14 3.05 -12.58
CA LEU A 144 -5.46 4.33 -12.80
C LEU A 144 -5.10 4.56 -14.28
N LEU A 145 -4.62 3.51 -14.97
CA LEU A 145 -4.34 3.58 -16.41
C LEU A 145 -5.61 3.81 -17.22
N GLU A 146 -6.71 3.15 -16.87
CA GLU A 146 -8.00 3.31 -17.54
C GLU A 146 -8.54 4.74 -17.38
N GLU A 147 -8.52 5.27 -16.15
CA GLU A 147 -8.91 6.67 -15.87
C GLU A 147 -8.03 7.67 -16.62
N PHE A 148 -6.71 7.43 -16.65
CA PHE A 148 -5.77 8.30 -17.37
C PHE A 148 -6.02 8.29 -18.88
N VAL A 149 -6.18 7.10 -19.47
CA VAL A 149 -6.43 6.94 -20.91
C VAL A 149 -7.78 7.54 -21.30
N GLN A 150 -8.84 7.33 -20.50
CA GLN A 150 -10.14 7.96 -20.73
C GLN A 150 -10.02 9.49 -20.71
N THR A 151 -9.31 10.06 -19.74
CA THR A 151 -9.11 11.51 -19.63
C THR A 151 -8.43 12.08 -20.88
N GLN A 152 -7.41 11.40 -21.41
CA GLN A 152 -6.71 11.81 -22.64
C GLN A 152 -7.56 11.64 -23.91
N LEU A 153 -8.42 10.60 -23.95
CA LEU A 153 -9.29 10.34 -25.10
C LEU A 153 -10.46 11.32 -25.22
N VAL A 154 -10.88 11.99 -24.14
CA VAL A 154 -11.93 13.02 -24.18
C VAL A 154 -11.57 14.15 -25.15
N ALA A 155 -10.30 14.57 -25.19
CA ALA A 155 -9.83 15.57 -26.13
C ALA A 155 -9.95 15.10 -27.60
N TYR A 156 -9.72 13.81 -27.85
CA TYR A 156 -9.86 13.20 -29.16
C TYR A 156 -11.32 13.02 -29.59
N ASP A 157 -12.21 12.67 -28.65
CA ASP A 157 -13.64 12.52 -28.93
C ASP A 157 -14.30 13.86 -29.31
N GLY A 158 -13.81 14.98 -28.76
CA GLY A 158 -14.21 16.31 -29.19
C GLY A 158 -13.77 16.68 -30.61
N LEU A 159 -12.63 16.16 -31.08
CA LEU A 159 -12.05 16.45 -32.40
C LEU A 159 -12.54 15.49 -33.49
N PHE A 160 -12.80 14.24 -33.16
CA PHE A 160 -13.12 13.17 -34.13
C PHE A 160 -14.45 12.46 -33.86
N GLY A 161 -15.22 12.92 -32.86
CA GLY A 161 -16.53 12.37 -32.54
C GLY A 161 -17.54 12.59 -33.67
N PRO A 162 -18.61 11.78 -33.73
CA PRO A 162 -19.60 11.75 -34.82
C PRO A 162 -20.39 13.05 -35.02
N ASN A 163 -20.18 14.08 -34.19
CA ASN A 163 -20.80 15.41 -34.32
C ASN A 163 -20.04 16.36 -35.28
N GLN A 164 -19.01 15.89 -36.00
CA GLN A 164 -18.32 16.61 -37.08
C GLN A 164 -18.59 16.01 -38.48
N ALA A 165 -19.80 15.49 -38.72
CA ALA A 165 -20.30 15.15 -40.05
C ALA A 165 -21.59 15.92 -40.37
#